data_AF-A0A511ZKB9-F1
#
_entry.id   AF-A0A511ZKB9-F1
#
_cell.length_a   1.000
_cell.length_b   1.000
_cell.length_c   1.000
_cell.angle_alpha   90.00
_cell.angle_beta   90.00
_cell.angle_gamma   90.00
#
_symmetry.space_group_name_H-M   'P 1'
#
loop_
_entity.id
_entity.type
_entity.pdbx_description
1 polymer ?
#
loop_
_entity_poly.entity_id
_entity_poly.type
_entity_poly.pdbx_seq_one_letter_code
_entity_poly.pdbx_strand_id
1 'polypeptide(L)'
;MKKGLIIFIAFLSVFFISACSNDSNSLSGKTFKVANTPVFQEDIDKLDKYPVVVTLEFLDDNAVRTIDTEGTYQLNDDELVINFENENENLEITFSEFKESEKDFSTYSTIISNRELQVEDHSKLSRLEVLANKLSEDMPIEFIEKQER
;
A
#
# COMPACT_ATOMS: atom_id res chain seq x y z
N MET A 1 -52.31 11.34 -36.27
CA MET A 1 -50.91 11.06 -36.66
C MET A 1 -50.23 12.42 -36.73
N LYS A 2 -49.17 12.79 -36.02
CA LYS A 2 -48.03 12.06 -35.45
C LYS A 2 -47.71 12.60 -34.05
N LYS A 3 -47.28 11.69 -33.18
CA LYS A 3 -46.58 11.94 -31.91
C LYS A 3 -45.17 12.45 -32.25
N GLY A 4 -44.61 13.34 -31.44
CA GLY A 4 -43.23 13.79 -31.55
C GLY A 4 -42.75 14.30 -30.21
N LEU A 5 -42.12 13.40 -29.47
CA LEU A 5 -41.70 13.50 -28.07
C LEU A 5 -40.55 14.51 -27.94
N ILE A 6 -40.69 15.53 -27.09
CA ILE A 6 -39.59 16.47 -26.76
C ILE A 6 -38.64 15.74 -25.82
N ILE A 7 -37.47 15.40 -26.32
CA ILE A 7 -36.41 14.68 -25.61
C ILE A 7 -35.71 15.67 -24.67
N PHE A 8 -35.80 15.41 -23.37
CA PHE A 8 -35.02 16.05 -22.31
C PHE A 8 -33.59 15.49 -22.38
N ILE A 9 -32.65 16.24 -22.97
CA ILE A 9 -31.21 15.94 -22.90
C ILE A 9 -30.63 16.84 -21.82
N ALA A 10 -30.77 16.41 -20.57
CA ALA A 10 -30.07 16.94 -19.41
C ALA A 10 -29.13 15.86 -18.89
N PHE A 11 -28.03 15.64 -19.62
CA PHE A 11 -26.88 14.83 -19.17
C PHE A 11 -25.64 15.36 -19.90
N LEU A 12 -25.20 16.56 -19.52
CA LEU A 12 -23.77 16.88 -19.64
C LEU A 12 -23.17 16.63 -18.27
N SER A 13 -22.86 15.35 -18.07
CA SER A 13 -21.92 14.84 -17.10
C SER A 13 -20.58 15.57 -17.29
N VAL A 14 -20.38 16.63 -16.52
CA VAL A 14 -19.03 17.14 -16.23
C VAL A 14 -18.44 16.24 -15.15
N PHE A 15 -18.09 15.02 -15.54
CA PHE A 15 -17.11 14.19 -14.83
C PHE A 15 -15.90 14.08 -15.76
N PHE A 16 -15.22 15.21 -15.93
CA PHE A 16 -13.85 15.24 -16.45
C PHE A 16 -12.96 15.74 -15.32
N ILE A 17 -12.62 14.81 -14.42
CA ILE A 17 -11.38 14.90 -13.65
C ILE A 17 -10.60 13.64 -13.99
N SER A 18 -9.80 13.79 -15.05
CA SER A 18 -8.47 13.21 -15.21
C SER A 18 -8.24 11.82 -14.59
N ALA A 19 -8.74 10.78 -15.24
CA ALA A 19 -8.13 9.45 -15.15
C ALA A 19 -6.79 9.49 -15.90
N CYS A 20 -5.74 9.89 -15.21
CA CYS A 20 -4.35 9.65 -15.57
C CYS A 20 -3.63 9.20 -14.31
N SER A 21 -3.67 7.89 -14.03
CA SER A 21 -2.77 7.24 -13.08
C SER A 21 -2.39 5.90 -13.70
N ASN A 22 -1.43 5.93 -14.60
CA ASN A 22 -1.06 4.77 -15.41
C ASN A 22 -0.06 3.82 -14.71
N ASP A 23 0.27 4.02 -13.43
CA ASP A 23 1.36 3.27 -12.77
C ASP A 23 0.93 2.45 -11.53
N SER A 24 -0.28 2.64 -11.00
CA SER A 24 -0.77 1.83 -9.86
C SER A 24 -1.09 0.38 -10.20
N ASN A 25 -1.21 0.05 -11.50
CA ASN A 25 -1.66 -1.26 -11.96
C ASN A 25 -0.62 -2.38 -11.78
N SER A 26 0.64 -2.07 -11.49
CA SER A 26 1.73 -3.06 -11.40
C SER A 26 1.70 -3.88 -10.10
N LEU A 27 1.06 -3.34 -9.05
CA LEU A 27 0.90 -3.99 -7.75
C LEU A 27 -0.45 -4.71 -7.63
N SER A 28 -1.47 -4.26 -8.36
CA SER A 28 -2.81 -4.82 -8.28
C SER A 28 -2.84 -6.34 -8.55
N GLY A 29 -3.59 -7.06 -7.71
CA GLY A 29 -3.70 -8.52 -7.74
C GLY A 29 -2.55 -9.26 -7.05
N LYS A 30 -1.53 -8.55 -6.55
CA LYS A 30 -0.38 -9.17 -5.88
C LYS A 30 -0.51 -9.12 -4.36
N THR A 31 0.06 -10.13 -3.71
CA THR A 31 0.19 -10.18 -2.25
C THR A 31 1.66 -10.20 -1.88
N PHE A 32 2.07 -9.27 -1.01
CA PHE A 32 3.44 -9.16 -0.53
C PHE A 32 3.52 -9.37 0.97
N LYS A 33 4.56 -10.09 1.41
CA LYS A 33 5.04 -10.03 2.78
C LYS A 33 6.04 -8.88 2.86
N VAL A 34 5.76 -7.93 3.74
CA VAL A 34 6.65 -6.81 4.04
C VAL A 34 7.53 -7.22 5.20
N ALA A 35 8.85 -7.21 4.99
CA ALA A 35 9.81 -7.67 5.98
C ALA A 35 10.92 -6.65 6.22
N ASN A 36 11.35 -6.57 7.48
CA ASN A 36 12.40 -5.63 7.88
C ASN A 36 13.79 -6.23 7.62
N THR A 37 14.77 -5.38 7.33
CA THR A 37 16.13 -5.80 6.96
C THR A 37 17.25 -5.66 8.00
N PRO A 38 17.05 -5.54 9.34
CA PRO A 38 18.18 -5.65 10.25
C PRO A 38 18.62 -7.12 10.34
N VAL A 39 19.26 -7.61 9.27
CA VAL A 39 19.89 -8.92 9.16
C VAL A 39 21.41 -8.73 9.14
N PHE A 40 22.14 -9.71 9.67
CA PHE A 40 23.60 -9.67 9.59
C PHE A 40 24.05 -9.77 8.13
N GLN A 41 25.21 -9.20 7.80
CA GLN A 41 25.75 -9.24 6.44
C GLN A 41 25.88 -10.67 5.89
N GLU A 42 26.19 -11.64 6.75
CA GLU A 42 26.28 -13.08 6.40
C GLU A 42 24.92 -13.75 6.14
N ASP A 43 23.83 -13.06 6.46
CA ASP A 43 22.44 -13.51 6.38
C ASP A 43 21.64 -12.71 5.34
N ILE A 44 22.27 -11.76 4.63
CA ILE A 44 21.59 -10.81 3.74
C ILE A 44 20.82 -11.50 2.60
N ASP A 45 21.28 -12.66 2.15
CA ASP A 45 20.65 -13.44 1.07
C ASP A 45 19.72 -14.56 1.57
N LYS A 46 19.45 -14.62 2.88
CA LYS A 46 18.69 -15.71 3.50
C LYS A 46 17.28 -15.26 3.89
N LEU A 47 16.29 -15.62 3.08
CA LEU A 47 14.88 -15.27 3.29
C LEU A 47 14.35 -15.58 4.71
N ASP A 48 14.78 -16.68 5.34
CA ASP A 48 14.32 -17.09 6.68
C ASP A 48 14.79 -16.15 7.80
N LYS A 49 15.70 -15.22 7.50
CA LYS A 49 16.24 -14.24 8.44
C LYS A 49 15.47 -12.93 8.45
N TYR A 50 14.58 -12.71 7.49
CA TYR A 50 13.80 -11.48 7.38
C TYR A 50 12.48 -11.61 8.15
N PRO A 51 12.31 -10.92 9.30
CA PRO A 51 11.07 -10.96 10.04
C PRO A 51 9.96 -10.24 9.27
N VAL A 52 8.89 -10.97 8.97
CA VAL A 52 7.69 -10.41 8.34
C VAL A 52 6.95 -9.53 9.34
N VAL A 53 6.71 -8.28 8.98
CA VAL A 53 5.96 -7.31 9.78
C VAL A 53 4.48 -7.37 9.47
N VAL A 54 4.14 -7.34 8.18
CA VAL A 54 2.77 -7.31 7.70
C VAL A 54 2.66 -8.03 6.35
N THR A 55 1.46 -8.51 6.02
CA THR A 55 1.14 -8.99 4.68
C THR A 55 0.17 -7.98 4.06
N LEU A 56 0.52 -7.49 2.87
CA LEU A 56 -0.24 -6.54 2.09
C LEU A 56 -0.83 -7.25 0.88
N GLU A 57 -2.13 -7.18 0.71
CA GLU A 57 -2.83 -7.61 -0.49
C GLU A 57 -3.27 -6.36 -1.26
N PHE A 58 -2.71 -6.18 -2.46
CA PHE A 58 -3.03 -5.09 -3.35
C PHE A 58 -4.17 -5.51 -4.26
N LEU A 59 -5.25 -4.74 -4.25
CA LEU A 59 -6.49 -5.01 -4.96
C LEU A 59 -6.64 -4.06 -6.15
N ASP A 60 -7.71 -4.26 -6.91
CA ASP A 60 -8.16 -3.31 -7.92
C ASP A 60 -8.52 -1.96 -7.28
N ASP A 61 -8.66 -0.92 -8.11
CA ASP A 61 -9.09 0.43 -7.70
C ASP A 61 -8.24 1.06 -6.57
N ASN A 62 -6.93 0.80 -6.57
CA ASN A 62 -5.97 1.36 -5.61
C ASN A 62 -6.24 1.00 -4.14
N ALA A 63 -6.95 -0.10 -3.87
CA ALA A 63 -7.19 -0.60 -2.53
C ALA A 63 -6.07 -1.53 -2.05
N VAL A 64 -5.71 -1.46 -0.78
CA VAL A 64 -4.77 -2.37 -0.13
C VAL A 64 -5.36 -2.85 1.18
N ARG A 65 -5.13 -4.12 1.54
CA ARG A 65 -5.57 -4.63 2.83
C ARG A 65 -4.51 -5.45 3.54
N THR A 66 -4.64 -5.48 4.84
CA THR A 66 -4.01 -6.45 5.73
C THR A 66 -5.08 -7.41 6.25
N ILE A 67 -4.71 -8.31 7.17
CA ILE A 67 -5.70 -9.12 7.88
C ILE A 67 -6.61 -8.31 8.83
N ASP A 68 -6.16 -7.13 9.26
CA ASP A 68 -6.77 -6.37 10.35
C ASP A 68 -7.38 -5.02 9.93
N THR A 69 -7.03 -4.52 8.75
CA THR A 69 -7.42 -3.18 8.27
C THR A 69 -7.35 -3.10 6.74
N GLU A 70 -8.12 -2.19 6.17
CA GLU A 70 -8.11 -1.83 4.76
C GLU A 70 -7.59 -0.40 4.60
N GLY A 71 -7.15 -0.08 3.40
CA GLY A 71 -6.54 1.19 3.08
C GLY A 71 -6.49 1.43 1.58
N THR A 72 -5.82 2.51 1.22
CA THR A 72 -5.55 2.87 -0.16
C THR A 72 -4.05 2.96 -0.39
N TYR A 73 -3.64 2.79 -1.64
CA TYR A 73 -2.25 2.99 -2.03
C TYR A 73 -2.13 3.87 -3.27
N GLN A 74 -0.99 4.53 -3.37
CA GLN A 74 -0.59 5.26 -4.57
C GLN A 74 0.87 4.94 -4.87
N LEU A 75 1.14 4.55 -6.11
CA LEU A 75 2.49 4.33 -6.61
C LEU A 75 2.79 5.39 -7.67
N ASN A 76 3.83 6.20 -7.44
CA ASN A 76 4.33 7.19 -8.39
C ASN A 76 5.84 7.00 -8.53
N ASP A 77 6.34 6.73 -9.73
CA ASP A 77 7.77 6.53 -10.03
C ASP A 77 8.46 5.58 -9.02
N ASP A 78 9.18 6.13 -8.03
CA ASP A 78 9.95 5.43 -7.00
C ASP A 78 9.36 5.58 -5.58
N GLU A 79 8.12 6.03 -5.47
CA GLU A 79 7.44 6.24 -4.18
C GLU A 79 6.12 5.46 -4.12
N LEU A 80 5.99 4.64 -3.08
CA LEU A 80 4.74 3.98 -2.69
C LEU A 80 4.21 4.61 -1.40
N VAL A 81 3.03 5.20 -1.47
CA VAL A 81 2.30 5.70 -0.29
C VAL A 81 1.17 4.73 0.03
N ILE A 82 1.06 4.33 1.29
CA ILE A 82 -0.06 3.52 1.79
C ILE A 82 -0.72 4.25 2.93
N ASN A 83 -2.04 4.40 2.86
CA ASN A 83 -2.86 5.00 3.90
C ASN A 83 -3.86 3.97 4.43
N PHE A 84 -3.71 3.58 5.70
CA PHE A 84 -4.68 2.76 6.43
C PHE A 84 -5.58 3.63 7.28
N GLU A 85 -6.87 3.32 7.27
CA GLU A 85 -7.85 4.06 8.06
C GLU A 85 -8.84 3.11 8.74
N ASN A 86 -9.13 3.39 10.00
CA ASN A 86 -10.24 2.80 10.72
C ASN A 86 -11.00 3.89 11.51
N GLU A 87 -12.08 3.52 12.19
CA GLU A 87 -12.95 4.47 12.90
C GLU A 87 -12.24 5.40 13.92
N ASN A 88 -11.02 5.07 14.38
CA ASN A 88 -10.35 5.82 15.43
C ASN A 88 -8.92 6.22 15.06
N GLU A 89 -8.41 5.79 13.90
CA GLU A 89 -6.98 5.82 13.59
C GLU A 89 -6.74 5.97 12.10
N ASN A 90 -5.72 6.75 11.77
CA ASN A 90 -5.16 6.87 10.43
C ASN A 90 -3.64 6.62 10.49
N LEU A 91 -3.12 5.81 9.59
CA LEU A 91 -1.69 5.55 9.44
C LEU A 91 -1.29 5.71 7.97
N GLU A 92 -0.53 6.74 7.69
CA GLU A 92 0.16 6.93 6.42
C GLU A 92 1.60 6.44 6.51
N ILE A 93 2.03 5.65 5.53
CA ILE A 93 3.40 5.17 5.40
C ILE A 93 3.88 5.51 3.99
N THR A 94 5.02 6.20 3.92
CA THR A 94 5.70 6.51 2.66
C THR A 94 6.93 5.63 2.52
N PHE A 95 6.97 4.87 1.43
CA PHE A 95 8.07 4.03 1.01
C PHE A 95 8.78 4.71 -0.15
N SER A 96 9.97 5.23 0.11
CA SER A 96 10.84 5.88 -0.88
C SER A 96 11.83 4.88 -1.50
N GLU A 97 12.39 5.23 -2.65
CA GLU A 97 13.27 4.36 -3.43
C GLU A 97 12.65 2.98 -3.72
N PHE A 98 11.34 2.93 -3.94
CA PHE A 98 10.59 1.71 -4.23
C PHE A 98 10.99 1.17 -5.60
N LYS A 99 11.94 0.21 -5.61
CA LYS A 99 12.59 -0.31 -6.81
C LYS A 99 12.71 -1.83 -6.75
N GLU A 100 12.91 -2.46 -7.91
CA GLU A 100 13.17 -3.90 -7.98
C GLU A 100 14.36 -4.28 -7.07
N SER A 101 14.20 -5.36 -6.30
CA SER A 101 15.25 -5.80 -5.37
C SER A 101 16.38 -6.50 -6.14
N GLU A 102 17.62 -6.29 -5.69
CA GLU A 102 18.78 -7.06 -6.16
C GLU A 102 18.82 -8.49 -5.56
N LYS A 103 17.92 -8.79 -4.61
CA LYS A 103 17.86 -10.08 -3.92
C LYS A 103 16.89 -11.01 -4.62
N ASP A 104 17.34 -12.22 -4.95
CA ASP A 104 16.54 -13.24 -5.66
C ASP A 104 15.21 -13.61 -4.98
N PHE A 105 15.10 -13.43 -3.65
CA PHE A 105 13.89 -13.77 -2.90
C PHE A 105 12.89 -12.62 -2.73
N SER A 106 13.26 -11.39 -3.12
CA SER A 106 12.46 -10.19 -2.90
C SER A 106 12.10 -9.55 -4.24
N THR A 107 10.89 -9.02 -4.35
CA THR A 107 10.44 -8.34 -5.57
C THR A 107 10.85 -6.88 -5.56
N TYR A 108 10.65 -6.19 -4.43
CA TYR A 108 11.02 -4.78 -4.28
C TYR A 108 11.80 -4.52 -3.00
N SER A 109 12.74 -3.60 -3.06
CA SER A 109 13.49 -3.05 -1.92
C SER A 109 13.18 -1.57 -1.80
N THR A 110 13.04 -1.06 -0.58
CA THR A 110 12.61 0.32 -0.32
C THR A 110 13.07 0.78 1.08
N ILE A 111 12.87 2.07 1.38
CA ILE A 111 13.12 2.68 2.68
C ILE A 111 11.84 3.41 3.13
N ILE A 112 11.45 3.23 4.39
CA ILE A 112 10.36 4.03 4.97
C ILE A 112 10.88 5.45 5.20
N SER A 113 10.45 6.40 4.38
CA SER A 113 10.87 7.81 4.47
C SER A 113 9.98 8.63 5.40
N ASN A 114 8.72 8.24 5.58
CA ASN A 114 7.78 8.91 6.46
C ASN A 114 6.77 7.92 7.04
N ARG A 115 6.35 8.17 8.27
CA ARG A 115 5.31 7.39 8.95
C ARG A 115 4.51 8.26 9.91
N GLU A 116 3.32 8.65 9.48
CA GLU A 116 2.41 9.49 10.26
C GLU A 116 1.26 8.67 10.84
N LEU A 117 1.15 8.63 12.17
CA LEU A 117 0.04 7.98 12.88
C LEU A 117 -0.80 9.05 13.58
N GLN A 118 -2.09 9.09 13.27
CA GLN A 118 -3.07 9.91 13.97
C GLN A 118 -4.04 8.99 14.72
N VAL A 119 -4.25 9.26 16.00
CA VAL A 119 -5.14 8.48 16.88
C VAL A 119 -6.15 9.45 17.50
N GLU A 120 -7.43 9.18 17.28
CA GLU A 120 -8.52 9.99 17.82
C GLU A 120 -8.94 9.55 19.24
N ASP A 121 -8.82 8.25 19.54
CA ASP A 121 -9.20 7.67 20.84
C ASP A 121 -8.13 6.71 21.39
N HIS A 122 -7.26 7.26 22.26
CA HIS A 122 -6.20 6.50 22.94
C HIS A 122 -6.69 5.49 23.99
N SER A 123 -7.99 5.40 24.27
CA SER A 123 -8.53 4.44 25.25
C SER A 123 -8.77 3.05 24.66
N LYS A 124 -8.70 2.90 23.34
CA LYS A 124 -8.88 1.63 22.62
C LYS A 124 -7.51 1.02 22.25
N LEU A 125 -7.48 -0.30 22.06
CA LEU A 125 -6.27 -0.98 21.58
C LEU A 125 -5.97 -0.55 20.15
N SER A 126 -4.85 0.13 19.97
CA SER A 126 -4.44 0.63 18.66
C SER A 126 -3.76 -0.45 17.83
N ARG A 127 -4.41 -0.88 16.73
CA ARG A 127 -3.82 -1.84 15.80
C ARG A 127 -2.85 -1.14 14.85
N LEU A 128 -3.18 0.08 14.42
CA LEU A 128 -2.31 0.86 13.56
C LEU A 128 -1.07 1.35 14.30
N GLU A 129 -1.13 1.67 15.59
CA GLU A 129 0.06 1.99 16.40
C GLU A 129 1.00 0.78 16.51
N VAL A 130 0.47 -0.43 16.70
CA VAL A 130 1.28 -1.65 16.73
C VAL A 130 2.00 -1.86 15.40
N LEU A 131 1.31 -1.64 14.27
CA LEU A 131 1.93 -1.72 12.94
C LEU A 131 2.98 -0.62 12.76
N ALA A 132 2.63 0.63 13.07
CA ALA A 132 3.50 1.78 12.98
C ALA A 132 4.79 1.56 13.80
N ASN A 133 4.70 1.00 15.01
CA ASN A 133 5.86 0.74 15.87
C ASN A 133 6.80 -0.34 15.33
N LYS A 134 6.35 -1.19 14.40
CA LYS A 134 7.21 -2.17 13.72
C LYS A 134 7.87 -1.62 12.45
N LEU A 135 7.38 -0.50 11.94
CA LEU A 135 7.77 0.13 10.68
C LEU A 135 8.38 1.51 10.96
N SER A 136 9.59 1.55 11.53
CA SER A 136 10.25 2.82 11.84
C SER A 136 10.70 3.54 10.56
N GLU A 137 10.79 4.87 10.62
CA GLU A 137 11.48 5.67 9.60
C GLU A 137 12.94 5.24 9.45
N ASP A 138 13.50 5.50 8.26
CA ASP A 138 14.84 5.10 7.82
C ASP A 138 15.08 3.58 7.83
N MET A 139 14.03 2.78 8.01
CA MET A 139 14.12 1.33 7.99
C MET A 139 14.11 0.83 6.55
N PRO A 140 15.11 0.01 6.15
CA PRO A 140 15.04 -0.66 4.87
C PRO A 140 14.05 -1.83 4.97
N ILE A 141 13.32 -2.04 3.88
CA ILE A 141 12.20 -2.97 3.80
C ILE A 141 12.30 -3.78 2.50
N GLU A 142 11.94 -5.05 2.58
CA GLU A 142 11.79 -5.94 1.43
C GLU A 142 10.32 -6.35 1.24
N PHE A 143 9.84 -6.29 0.00
CA PHE A 143 8.52 -6.77 -0.42
C PHE A 143 8.68 -8.12 -1.10
N ILE A 144 8.32 -9.18 -0.37
CA ILE A 144 8.47 -10.56 -0.81
C ILE A 144 7.13 -11.08 -1.31
N GLU A 145 7.02 -11.32 -2.62
CA GLU A 145 5.78 -11.79 -3.22
C GLU A 145 5.40 -13.18 -2.70
N LYS A 146 4.14 -13.33 -2.28
CA LYS A 146 3.60 -14.60 -1.82
C LYS A 146 3.27 -15.44 -3.06
N GLN A 147 4.07 -16.45 -3.34
CA GLN A 147 3.73 -17.44 -4.37
C GLN A 147 2.45 -18.20 -3.98
N GLU A 148 1.46 -18.21 -4.87
CA GLU A 148 0.33 -19.14 -4.78
C GLU A 148 0.87 -20.57 -4.94
N ARG A 149 0.60 -21.43 -3.95
CA ARG A 149 0.92 -22.87 -3.99
C ARG A 149 -0.35 -23.67 -4.21
#